data_AF-A0A2W5ZC49-F1
#
_entry.id   AF-A0A2W5ZC49-F1
#
_cell.length_a   1.000
_cell.length_b   1.000
_cell.length_c   1.000
_cell.angle_alpha   90.00
_cell.angle_beta   90.00
_cell.angle_gamma   90.00
#
_symmetry.space_group_name_H-M   'P 1'
#
loop_
_entity.id
_entity.type
_entity.pdbx_description
1 polymer ?
#
loop_
_entity_poly.entity_id
_entity_poly.type
_entity_poly.pdbx_seq_one_letter_code
_entity_poly.pdbx_strand_id
1 'polypeptide(L)'
;MFEAIARDLDARGATIRKGTIIDASVIGSAAKGDEDAAWVKHRTRPPVHGYKAHIAADKDTGIIRAVETTPANEADVSIAPSIIPDAPGHVFGDKAYDAASVKKAVKTKGGPVKILRKGHRWLPPKKFLARNRKLAPIRARIEKIFGT
;
A
#
# COMPACT_ATOMS: atom_id res chain seq x y z
N MET A 1 7.35 17.09 6.96
CA MET A 1 7.71 16.77 8.36
C MET A 1 7.99 15.28 8.56
N PHE A 2 7.05 14.38 8.21
CA PHE A 2 7.25 12.92 8.37
C PHE A 2 8.46 12.36 7.62
N GLU A 3 8.70 12.83 6.39
CA GLU A 3 9.85 12.39 5.59
C GLU A 3 11.20 12.59 6.28
N ALA A 4 11.36 13.67 7.06
CA ALA A 4 12.61 13.94 7.76
C ALA A 4 12.87 12.90 8.86
N ILE A 5 11.81 12.49 9.58
CA ILE A 5 11.88 11.44 10.60
C ILE A 5 12.15 10.08 9.95
N ALA A 6 11.44 9.76 8.85
CA ALA A 6 11.66 8.52 8.11
C ALA A 6 13.11 8.42 7.59
N ARG A 7 13.69 9.52 7.10
CA ARG A 7 15.10 9.59 6.67
C ARG A 7 16.07 9.41 7.83
N ASP A 8 15.84 10.06 8.97
CA ASP A 8 16.71 9.91 10.16
C ASP A 8 16.69 8.46 10.70
N LEU A 9 15.53 7.82 10.75
CA LEU A 9 15.41 6.41 11.14
C LEU A 9 16.15 5.47 10.16
N ASP A 10 16.08 5.74 8.86
CA ASP A 10 16.82 4.96 7.85
C ASP A 10 18.34 5.21 7.95
N ALA A 11 18.77 6.45 8.21
CA ALA A 11 20.17 6.80 8.44
C ALA A 11 20.77 6.14 9.69
N ARG A 12 19.96 5.97 10.74
CA ARG A 12 20.35 5.28 11.99
C ARG A 12 20.28 3.76 11.91
N GLY A 13 19.95 3.20 10.73
CA GLY A 13 19.87 1.75 10.53
C GLY A 13 18.68 1.08 11.21
N ALA A 14 17.67 1.85 11.65
CA ALA A 14 16.46 1.31 12.26
C ALA A 14 15.56 0.58 11.24
N THR A 15 15.80 0.76 9.95
CA THR A 15 15.03 0.14 8.86
C THR A 15 15.80 -1.02 8.23
N ILE A 16 15.13 -2.16 8.02
CA ILE A 16 15.71 -3.32 7.33
C ILE A 16 15.24 -3.28 5.87
N ARG A 17 16.07 -2.75 4.97
CA ARG A 17 15.78 -2.60 3.52
C ARG A 17 15.52 -3.91 2.73
N LYS A 18 15.20 -5.03 3.38
CA LYS A 18 14.88 -6.34 2.78
C LYS A 18 13.47 -6.38 2.17
N GLY A 19 12.55 -5.52 2.59
CA GLY A 19 11.24 -5.41 1.96
C GLY A 19 10.34 -4.32 2.51
N THR A 20 9.37 -3.93 1.69
CA THR A 20 8.38 -2.89 1.96
C THR A 20 6.98 -3.47 1.71
N ILE A 21 6.04 -3.23 2.62
CA ILE A 21 4.62 -3.54 2.45
C ILE A 21 3.90 -2.22 2.16
N ILE A 22 3.06 -2.19 1.12
CA ILE A 22 2.18 -1.06 0.81
C ILE A 22 0.73 -1.45 1.02
N ASP A 23 -0.06 -0.54 1.59
CA ASP A 23 -1.50 -0.73 1.81
C ASP A 23 -2.21 0.61 1.98
N ALA A 24 -3.52 0.62 1.80
CA ALA A 24 -4.35 1.81 1.98
C ALA A 24 -5.54 1.51 2.90
N SER A 25 -5.81 2.42 3.83
CA SER A 25 -6.99 2.34 4.70
C SER A 25 -7.88 3.57 4.53
N VAL A 26 -9.19 3.35 4.57
CA VAL A 26 -10.18 4.42 4.46
C VAL A 26 -10.51 4.94 5.86
N ILE A 27 -10.45 6.25 6.02
CA ILE A 27 -10.77 6.96 7.26
C ILE A 27 -11.97 7.87 6.95
N GLY A 28 -13.07 7.69 7.69
CA GLY A 28 -14.25 8.53 7.52
C GLY A 28 -13.96 9.98 7.93
N SER A 29 -14.50 10.94 7.19
CA SER A 29 -14.42 12.34 7.61
C SER A 29 -15.19 12.54 8.92
N ALA A 30 -14.63 13.33 9.82
CA ALA A 30 -15.26 13.69 11.09
C ALA A 30 -16.24 14.86 10.94
N ALA A 31 -16.17 15.61 9.83
CA ALA A 31 -17.00 16.79 9.59
C ALA A 31 -18.13 16.48 8.60
N LYS A 32 -19.32 17.03 8.90
CA LYS A 32 -20.43 17.05 7.94
C LYS A 32 -20.13 18.11 6.88
N GLY A 33 -20.21 17.74 5.60
CA GLY A 33 -19.97 18.67 4.49
C GLY A 33 -18.49 18.98 4.23
N ASP A 34 -17.58 18.10 4.62
CA ASP A 34 -16.17 18.20 4.28
C ASP A 34 -15.95 18.15 2.76
N GLU A 35 -15.67 19.30 2.14
CA GLU A 35 -15.57 19.44 0.68
C GLU A 35 -14.31 18.79 0.10
N ASP A 36 -13.28 18.57 0.93
CA ASP A 36 -12.03 17.92 0.53
C ASP A 36 -12.11 16.39 0.62
N ALA A 37 -13.12 15.86 1.32
CA ALA A 37 -13.41 14.44 1.39
C ALA A 37 -14.20 13.97 0.16
N ALA A 38 -14.11 12.68 -0.13
CA ALA A 38 -14.85 12.07 -1.22
C ALA A 38 -15.54 10.78 -0.80
N TRP A 39 -16.61 10.43 -1.52
CA TRP A 39 -17.30 9.15 -1.35
C TRP A 39 -16.54 8.01 -2.00
N VAL A 40 -16.35 6.91 -1.28
CA VAL A 40 -15.87 5.64 -1.81
C VAL A 40 -16.87 4.53 -1.58
N LYS A 41 -17.05 3.69 -2.59
CA LYS A 41 -17.91 2.51 -2.52
C LYS A 41 -17.06 1.26 -2.27
N HIS A 42 -17.44 0.49 -1.25
CA HIS A 42 -16.89 -0.83 -1.01
C HIS A 42 -17.84 -1.91 -1.54
N ARG A 43 -17.29 -3.08 -1.89
CA ARG A 43 -18.10 -4.20 -2.40
C ARG A 43 -18.99 -4.81 -1.32
N THR A 44 -18.52 -4.84 -0.06
CA THR A 44 -19.16 -5.55 1.05
C THR A 44 -19.44 -4.67 2.25
N ARG A 45 -19.09 -3.39 2.20
CA ARG A 45 -19.29 -2.42 3.29
C ARG A 45 -20.10 -1.22 2.78
N PRO A 46 -20.80 -0.50 3.66
CA PRO A 46 -21.45 0.75 3.29
C PRO A 46 -20.47 1.74 2.64
N PRO A 47 -20.93 2.64 1.76
CA PRO A 47 -20.13 3.74 1.28
C PRO A 47 -19.60 4.59 2.44
N VAL A 48 -18.39 5.10 2.30
CA VAL A 48 -17.74 5.97 3.29
C VAL A 48 -17.40 7.29 2.64
N HIS A 49 -17.71 8.40 3.30
CA HIS A 49 -17.24 9.72 2.93
C HIS A 49 -15.99 10.04 3.74
N GLY A 50 -14.86 10.31 3.09
CA GLY A 50 -13.64 10.60 3.80
C GLY A 50 -12.39 10.54 2.93
N TYR A 51 -11.34 10.00 3.53
CA TYR A 51 -9.98 9.99 2.99
C TYR A 51 -9.43 8.56 2.94
N LYS A 52 -8.34 8.40 2.20
CA LYS A 52 -7.47 7.23 2.22
C LYS A 52 -6.10 7.62 2.73
N ALA A 53 -5.59 6.86 3.70
CA ALA A 53 -4.20 6.88 4.10
C ALA A 53 -3.46 5.74 3.39
N HIS A 54 -2.56 6.07 2.48
CA HIS A 54 -1.69 5.16 1.76
C HIS A 54 -0.36 5.07 2.51
N ILE A 55 0.03 3.88 2.94
CA ILE A 55 1.20 3.66 3.78
C ILE A 55 2.16 2.70 3.11
N ALA A 56 3.45 3.04 3.15
CA ALA A 56 4.54 2.10 2.90
C ALA A 56 5.30 1.86 4.21
N ALA A 57 5.44 0.60 4.61
CA ALA A 57 6.12 0.22 5.85
C ALA A 57 7.16 -0.87 5.62
N ASP A 58 8.18 -0.87 6.44
CA ASP A 58 9.18 -1.93 6.51
C ASP A 58 8.55 -3.28 6.87
N LYS A 59 8.90 -4.33 6.12
CA LYS A 59 8.24 -5.65 6.21
C LYS A 59 8.47 -6.39 7.53
N ASP A 60 9.60 -6.10 8.19
CA ASP A 60 10.06 -6.86 9.35
C ASP A 60 9.88 -6.06 10.65
N THR A 61 10.15 -4.76 10.63
CA THR A 61 10.01 -3.86 11.78
C THR A 61 8.64 -3.19 11.87
N GLY A 62 7.93 -3.05 10.75
CA GLY A 62 6.68 -2.28 10.68
C GLY A 62 6.88 -0.76 10.73
N ILE A 63 8.13 -0.27 10.68
CA ILE A 63 8.42 1.17 10.63
C ILE A 63 7.85 1.75 9.35
N ILE A 64 7.03 2.79 9.49
CA ILE A 64 6.44 3.51 8.38
C ILE A 64 7.54 4.31 7.67
N ARG A 65 7.68 4.10 6.35
CA ARG A 65 8.67 4.74 5.49
C ARG A 65 8.10 5.88 4.66
N ALA A 66 6.82 5.80 4.31
CA ALA A 66 6.09 6.86 3.62
C ALA A 66 4.60 6.79 3.94
N VAL A 67 3.95 7.95 3.93
CA VAL A 67 2.50 8.10 4.08
C VAL A 67 2.04 9.17 3.10
N GLU A 68 0.94 8.90 2.41
CA GLU A 68 0.24 9.88 1.59
C GLU A 68 -1.25 9.81 1.92
N THR A 69 -1.90 10.97 2.09
CA THR A 69 -3.34 11.03 2.34
C THR A 69 -4.03 11.66 1.15
N THR A 70 -5.16 11.09 0.74
CA THR A 70 -5.94 11.54 -0.43
C THR A 70 -7.44 11.44 -0.15
N PRO A 71 -8.30 12.11 -0.91
CA PRO A 71 -9.74 11.84 -0.87
C PRO A 71 -10.04 10.37 -1.17
N ALA A 72 -11.10 9.80 -0.59
CA ALA A 72 -11.27 8.35 -0.59
C ALA A 72 -11.54 7.72 -1.98
N ASN A 73 -11.93 8.52 -2.98
CA ASN A 73 -12.15 8.06 -4.36
C ASN A 73 -10.84 7.86 -5.15
N GLU A 74 -9.69 8.33 -4.64
CA GLU A 74 -8.40 8.16 -5.30
C GLU A 74 -8.00 6.68 -5.37
N ALA A 75 -7.43 6.30 -6.52
CA ALA A 75 -7.07 4.92 -6.79
C ALA A 75 -5.69 4.58 -6.20
N ASP A 76 -5.58 3.51 -5.43
CA ASP A 76 -4.32 3.16 -4.75
C ASP A 76 -3.13 3.00 -5.72
N VAL A 77 -3.42 2.59 -6.96
CA VAL A 77 -2.43 2.44 -8.04
C VAL A 77 -1.83 3.77 -8.54
N SER A 78 -2.54 4.90 -8.42
CA SER A 78 -2.03 6.22 -8.80
C SER A 78 -1.07 6.76 -7.74
N ILE A 79 -1.33 6.43 -6.46
CA ILE A 79 -0.55 6.90 -5.32
C ILE A 79 0.67 6.03 -5.02
N ALA A 80 0.62 4.74 -5.36
CA ALA A 80 1.70 3.80 -5.08
C ALA A 80 3.12 4.29 -5.49
N PRO A 81 3.34 4.91 -6.67
CA PRO A 81 4.66 5.42 -7.05
C PRO A 81 5.22 6.45 -6.06
N SER A 82 4.37 7.26 -5.44
CA SER A 82 4.77 8.29 -4.48
C SER A 82 5.20 7.69 -3.14
N ILE A 83 4.51 6.65 -2.67
CA ILE A 83 4.80 6.04 -1.36
C ILE A 83 5.86 4.94 -1.39
N ILE A 84 6.18 4.34 -2.55
CA ILE A 84 7.26 3.34 -2.63
C ILE A 84 8.60 4.06 -2.41
N PRO A 85 9.42 3.70 -1.42
CA PRO A 85 10.71 4.36 -1.20
C PRO A 85 11.78 3.88 -2.21
N ASP A 86 12.89 4.59 -2.29
CA ASP A 86 14.07 4.12 -3.02
C ASP A 86 14.70 2.90 -2.33
N ALA A 87 15.29 2.01 -3.13
CA ALA A 87 15.79 0.71 -2.69
C ALA A 87 14.79 -0.01 -1.76
N PRO A 88 13.54 -0.25 -2.20
CA PRO A 88 12.46 -0.69 -1.31
C PRO A 88 12.59 -2.15 -0.87
N GLY A 89 13.61 -2.88 -1.35
CA GLY A 89 13.65 -4.32 -1.28
C GLY A 89 12.43 -4.93 -1.97
N HIS A 90 11.98 -6.11 -1.50
CA HIS A 90 10.76 -6.73 -2.01
C HIS A 90 9.52 -5.92 -1.66
N VAL A 91 8.73 -5.52 -2.66
CA VAL A 91 7.48 -4.76 -2.44
C VAL A 91 6.26 -5.68 -2.42
N PHE A 92 5.60 -5.76 -1.28
CA PHE A 92 4.37 -6.52 -1.05
C PHE A 92 3.17 -5.59 -1.05
N GLY A 93 2.06 -6.04 -1.61
CA GLY A 93 0.82 -5.26 -1.67
C GLY A 93 -0.34 -6.17 -2.03
N ASP A 94 -1.55 -5.67 -1.83
CA ASP A 94 -2.79 -6.40 -2.12
C ASP A 94 -3.05 -6.54 -3.65
N LYS A 95 -4.26 -6.96 -4.04
CA LYS A 95 -4.61 -7.07 -5.48
C LYS A 95 -4.99 -5.74 -6.12
N ALA A 96 -5.36 -4.72 -5.35
CA ALA A 96 -5.65 -3.38 -5.85
C ALA A 96 -4.39 -2.79 -6.51
N TYR A 97 -3.21 -3.01 -5.93
CA TYR A 97 -1.92 -2.61 -6.48
C TYR A 97 -1.44 -3.43 -7.70
N ASP A 98 -2.19 -4.45 -8.17
CA ASP A 98 -1.80 -5.27 -9.32
C ASP A 98 -1.99 -4.56 -10.67
N ALA A 99 -1.17 -3.54 -10.91
CA ALA A 99 -1.15 -2.73 -12.12
C ALA A 99 0.25 -2.65 -12.73
N ALA A 100 0.32 -2.34 -14.04
CA ALA A 100 1.58 -2.20 -14.76
C ALA A 100 2.39 -0.99 -14.30
N SER A 101 1.71 0.13 -14.01
CA SER A 101 2.31 1.36 -13.47
C SER A 101 3.05 1.10 -12.16
N VAL A 102 2.40 0.42 -11.20
CA VAL A 102 2.99 0.07 -9.90
C VAL A 102 4.21 -0.84 -10.08
N LYS A 103 4.12 -1.85 -10.95
CA LYS A 103 5.26 -2.74 -11.25
C LYS A 103 6.44 -1.98 -11.84
N LYS A 104 6.17 -1.02 -12.73
CA LYS A 104 7.20 -0.16 -13.31
C LYS A 104 7.84 0.71 -12.24
N ALA A 105 7.05 1.33 -11.36
CA ALA A 105 7.55 2.15 -10.26
C ALA A 105 8.46 1.34 -9.31
N VAL A 106 8.02 0.16 -8.87
CA VAL A 106 8.82 -0.74 -8.02
C VAL A 106 10.15 -1.10 -8.67
N LYS A 107 10.14 -1.48 -9.96
CA LYS A 107 11.36 -1.83 -10.71
C LYS A 107 12.29 -0.63 -10.88
N THR A 108 11.74 0.54 -11.18
CA THR A 108 12.51 1.79 -11.35
C THR A 108 13.24 2.16 -10.08
N LYS A 109 12.61 1.94 -8.91
CA LYS A 109 13.21 2.15 -7.58
C LYS A 109 14.12 1.01 -7.11
N GLY A 110 14.38 0.01 -7.95
CA GLY A 110 15.31 -1.10 -7.67
C GLY A 110 14.71 -2.26 -6.87
N GLY A 111 13.38 -2.36 -6.75
CA GLY A 111 12.70 -3.39 -5.96
C GLY A 111 12.19 -4.58 -6.79
N PRO A 112 12.16 -5.81 -6.22
CA PRO A 112 11.40 -6.92 -6.79
C PRO A 112 9.91 -6.83 -6.40
N VAL A 113 9.02 -7.11 -7.37
CA VAL A 113 7.57 -7.06 -7.14
C VAL A 113 7.03 -8.34 -6.50
N LYS A 114 6.38 -8.22 -5.33
CA LYS A 114 5.67 -9.28 -4.59
C LYS A 114 4.21 -8.91 -4.27
N ILE A 115 3.59 -8.10 -5.13
CA ILE A 115 2.16 -7.74 -5.08
C ILE A 115 1.28 -8.96 -5.40
N LEU A 116 0.12 -9.11 -4.73
CA LEU A 116 -0.84 -10.17 -5.01
C LEU A 116 -1.42 -10.02 -6.42
N ARG A 117 -1.62 -11.14 -7.12
CA ARG A 117 -2.09 -11.10 -8.52
C ARG A 117 -3.59 -11.34 -8.60
N LYS A 118 -4.26 -10.59 -9.46
CA LYS A 118 -5.66 -10.85 -9.86
C LYS A 118 -5.71 -11.59 -11.20
N GLY A 119 -6.77 -12.36 -11.40
CA GLY A 119 -7.04 -12.93 -12.72
C GLY A 119 -7.48 -11.85 -13.71
N HIS A 120 -7.40 -12.16 -14.99
CA HIS A 120 -7.89 -11.32 -16.08
C HIS A 120 -8.44 -12.21 -17.20
N ARG A 121 -8.99 -11.60 -18.26
CA ARG A 121 -9.69 -12.26 -19.38
C ARG A 121 -9.02 -13.55 -19.89
N TRP A 122 -7.69 -13.54 -19.96
CA TRP A 122 -6.89 -14.63 -20.52
C TRP A 122 -6.24 -15.56 -19.48
N LEU A 123 -6.29 -15.20 -18.20
CA LEU A 123 -5.64 -15.97 -17.15
C LEU A 123 -6.49 -15.99 -15.87
N PRO A 124 -7.05 -17.15 -15.51
CA PRO A 124 -8.01 -17.22 -14.41
C PRO A 124 -7.32 -17.05 -13.05
N PRO A 125 -8.02 -16.48 -12.03
CA PRO A 125 -7.44 -16.23 -10.71
C PRO A 125 -6.80 -17.46 -10.03
N LYS A 126 -7.33 -18.66 -10.31
CA LYS A 126 -6.82 -19.93 -9.77
C LYS A 126 -5.34 -20.17 -10.05
N LYS A 127 -4.82 -19.66 -11.18
CA LYS A 127 -3.40 -19.76 -11.56
C LYS A 127 -2.48 -19.04 -10.57
N PHE A 128 -3.00 -18.04 -9.86
CA PHE A 128 -2.24 -17.25 -8.89
C PHE A 128 -2.45 -17.70 -7.44
N LEU A 129 -3.32 -18.66 -7.17
CA LEU A 129 -3.72 -19.01 -5.80
C LEU A 129 -2.53 -19.49 -4.95
N ALA A 130 -1.72 -20.41 -5.47
CA ALA A 130 -0.54 -20.94 -4.77
C ALA A 130 0.49 -19.84 -4.46
N ARG A 131 0.71 -18.92 -5.39
CA ARG A 131 1.60 -17.76 -5.19
C ARG A 131 1.02 -16.80 -4.15
N ASN A 132 -0.25 -16.41 -4.31
CA ASN A 132 -0.90 -15.46 -3.42
C ASN A 132 -1.00 -16.00 -1.99
N ARG A 133 -1.21 -17.31 -1.80
CA ARG A 133 -1.22 -17.97 -0.48
C ARG A 133 0.10 -17.78 0.28
N LYS A 134 1.24 -17.75 -0.41
CA LYS A 134 2.56 -17.52 0.20
C LYS A 134 2.80 -16.06 0.57
N LEU A 135 2.18 -15.12 -0.16
CA LEU A 135 2.43 -13.68 -0.02
C LEU A 135 1.43 -12.97 0.89
N ALA A 136 0.20 -13.48 0.98
CA ALA A 136 -0.87 -12.87 1.77
C ALA A 136 -0.52 -12.72 3.26
N PRO A 137 0.08 -13.71 3.95
CA PRO A 137 0.45 -13.56 5.36
C PRO A 137 1.53 -12.49 5.59
N ILE A 138 2.40 -12.27 4.60
CA ILE A 138 3.44 -11.24 4.68
C ILE A 138 2.78 -9.86 4.56
N ARG A 139 1.90 -9.67 3.57
CA ARG A 139 1.16 -8.41 3.41
C ARG A 139 0.28 -8.10 4.61
N ALA A 140 -0.39 -9.10 5.21
CA ALA A 140 -1.25 -8.92 6.38
C ALA A 140 -0.54 -8.32 7.61
N ARG A 141 0.80 -8.36 7.68
CA ARG A 141 1.54 -7.73 8.77
C ARG A 141 1.29 -6.22 8.91
N ILE A 142 0.96 -5.54 7.81
CA ILE A 142 0.66 -4.10 7.80
C ILE A 142 -0.65 -3.77 8.52
N GLU A 143 -1.55 -4.73 8.69
CA GLU A 143 -2.84 -4.52 9.37
C GLU A 143 -2.63 -4.09 10.83
N LYS A 144 -1.52 -4.53 11.46
CA LYS A 144 -1.09 -4.07 12.79
C LYS A 144 -0.81 -2.56 12.87
N ILE A 145 -0.41 -1.93 11.76
CA ILE A 145 -0.14 -0.50 11.70
C ILE A 145 -1.44 0.30 11.73
N PHE A 146 -2.48 -0.23 11.08
CA PHE A 146 -3.80 0.39 11.05
C PHE A 146 -4.66 0.11 12.29
N GLY A 147 -4.24 -0.83 13.16
CA GLY A 147 -4.99 -1.16 14.38
C GLY A 147 -6.27 -1.96 14.14
N THR A 148 -6.33 -2.70 13.03
CA THR A 148 -7.44 -3.59 12.61
C THR A 148 -6.99 -5.03 12.54
#